data_AF-A0A0F9N074-F1
#
_entry.id   AF-A0A0F9N074-F1
#
_cell.length_a   1.000
_cell.length_b   1.000
_cell.length_c   1.000
_cell.angle_alpha   90.00
_cell.angle_beta   90.00
_cell.angle_gamma   90.00
#
_symmetry.space_group_name_H-M   'P 1'
#
loop_
_entity.id
_entity.type
_entity.pdbx_description
1 polymer ?
#
loop_
_entity_poly.entity_id
_entity_poly.type
_entity_poly.pdbx_seq_one_letter_code
_entity_poly.pdbx_strand_id
1 'polypeptide(L)' 'MKAILVIFDTLNKRFLEYDWVHAPNFKRLAEKTVIFDNHYVGSLPCMPARRELHTG' A
#
# COMPACT_ATOMS: atom_id res chain seq x y z
N MET A 1 2.26 -22.85 -1.93
CA MET A 1 2.55 -21.41 -1.72
C MET A 1 1.30 -20.75 -1.14
N LYS A 2 1.42 -19.86 -0.15
CA LYS A 2 0.30 -19.08 0.42
C LYS A 2 0.63 -17.60 0.29
N ALA A 3 -0.36 -16.76 -0.01
CA ALA A 3 -0.19 -15.32 -0.15
C ALA A 3 -1.17 -14.58 0.76
N ILE A 4 -0.75 -13.43 1.29
CA ILE A 4 -1.59 -12.53 2.10
C ILE A 4 -1.56 -11.16 1.42
N LEU A 5 -2.72 -10.64 1.06
CA LEU A 5 -2.89 -9.32 0.48
C LEU A 5 -3.40 -8.37 1.57
N VAL A 6 -2.60 -7.35 1.88
CA VAL A 6 -2.96 -6.30 2.85
C VAL A 6 -3.20 -5.01 2.08
N ILE A 7 -4.42 -4.47 2.17
CA ILE A 7 -4.81 -3.24 1.49
C ILE A 7 -5.32 -2.26 2.55
N PHE A 8 -4.86 -1.02 2.47
CA PHE A 8 -5.31 0.07 3.31
C PHE A 8 -6.18 1.02 2.47
N ASP A 9 -7.29 1.50 3.05
CA ASP A 9 -8.10 2.51 2.39
C ASP A 9 -7.50 3.89 2.62
N THR A 10 -7.28 4.65 1.54
CA THR A 10 -6.80 6.04 1.60
C THR A 10 -5.44 6.23 2.30
N LEU A 11 -4.59 5.18 2.35
CA LEU A 11 -3.22 5.32 2.86
C LEU A 11 -2.38 6.19 1.92
N ASN A 12 -1.81 7.25 2.47
CA ASN A 12 -0.89 8.13 1.74
C ASN A 12 0.54 7.84 2.19
N LYS A 13 1.41 7.44 1.25
CA LYS A 13 2.81 7.10 1.56
C LYS A 13 3.58 8.24 2.24
N ARG A 14 3.26 9.49 1.92
CA ARG A 14 3.87 10.67 2.54
C ARG A 14 3.61 10.74 4.04
N PHE A 15 2.51 10.14 4.50
CA PHE A 15 2.22 10.11 5.92
C PHE A 15 3.11 9.15 6.71
N LEU A 16 3.71 8.16 6.07
CA LEU A 16 4.59 7.19 6.74
C LEU A 16 5.97 7.77 7.11
N GLU A 17 6.30 8.95 6.61
CA GLU A 17 7.59 9.60 6.79
C GLU A 17 7.57 10.75 7.82
N TYR A 18 6.41 11.11 8.38
CA TYR A 18 6.38 12.17 9.40
C TYR A 18 6.88 11.68 10.76
N ASP A 19 7.62 12.55 11.45
CA ASP A 19 8.23 12.27 12.76
C ASP A 19 7.24 11.85 13.85
N TRP A 20 5.98 12.30 13.75
CA TRP A 20 4.93 11.96 14.72
C TRP A 20 4.19 10.65 14.40
N VAL A 21 4.44 10.04 13.23
CA VAL A 21 3.79 8.78 12.83
C VAL A 21 4.58 7.58 13.34
N HIS A 22 4.01 6.88 14.31
CA HIS A 22 4.62 5.66 14.84
C HIS A 22 4.25 4.43 13.99
N ALA A 23 5.07 4.14 12.97
CA ALA A 23 4.85 3.03 12.04
C ALA A 23 6.05 2.03 11.93
N PRO A 24 6.54 1.45 13.04
CA PRO A 24 7.75 0.61 13.03
C PRO A 24 7.58 -0.66 12.18
N ASN A 25 6.36 -1.18 12.03
CA ASN A 25 6.09 -2.35 11.21
C ASN A 25 6.19 -2.09 9.70
N PHE A 26 5.88 -0.87 9.23
CA PHE A 26 6.09 -0.51 7.82
C PHE A 26 7.59 -0.45 7.50
N LYS A 27 8.40 0.14 8.39
CA LYS A 27 9.86 0.15 8.27
C LYS A 27 10.44 -1.27 8.24
N ARG A 28 10.03 -2.12 9.18
CA ARG A 28 10.44 -3.53 9.24
C ARG A 28 10.03 -4.33 7.99
N LEU A 29 8.89 -4.00 7.39
CA LEU A 29 8.44 -4.64 6.14
C LEU A 29 9.31 -4.19 4.96
N ALA A 30 9.54 -2.88 4.83
CA ALA A 30 10.36 -2.28 3.78
C ALA A 30 11.79 -2.86 3.73
N GLU A 31 12.41 -3.14 4.88
CA GLU A 31 13.74 -3.77 4.96
C GLU A 31 13.79 -5.21 4.39
N LYS A 32 12.64 -5.86 4.21
CA LYS A 32 12.52 -7.27 3.80
C LYS A 32 11.78 -7.47 2.49
N THR A 33 11.39 -6.40 1.81
CA THR A 33 10.57 -6.44 0.60
C THR A 33 11.08 -5.48 -0.46
N VAL A 34 10.63 -5.67 -1.69
CA VAL A 34 10.82 -4.67 -2.75
C VAL A 34 9.75 -3.58 -2.62
N ILE A 35 10.17 -2.32 -2.77
CA ILE A 35 9.28 -1.15 -2.76
C ILE A 35 9.07 -0.70 -4.21
N PHE A 36 7.82 -0.41 -4.57
CA PHE A 36 7.46 0.14 -5.87
C PHE A 36 7.15 1.63 -5.73
N ASP A 37 8.13 2.49 -6.06
CA ASP A 37 7.97 3.94 -5.90
C ASP A 37 6.95 4.58 -6.84
N ASN A 38 6.80 3.98 -8.03
CA ASN A 38 5.93 4.41 -9.13
C ASN A 38 4.74 3.45 -9.30
N HIS A 39 4.01 3.20 -8.20
CA HIS A 39 2.77 2.44 -8.23
C HIS A 39 1.56 3.38 -8.28
N TYR A 40 0.76 3.28 -9.34
CA TYR A 40 -0.43 4.08 -9.58
C TYR A 40 -1.65 3.18 -9.66
N VAL A 41 -2.79 3.67 -9.16
CA VAL A 41 -4.09 3.02 -9.33
C VAL A 41 -4.60 3.22 -10.76
N GLY A 42 -5.34 2.25 -11.28
CA GLY A 42 -6.01 2.37 -12.58
C GLY A 42 -7.21 3.34 -12.55
N SER A 43 -7.93 3.36 -11.42
CA SER A 43 -9.13 4.17 -11.21
C SER A 43 -9.29 4.62 -9.75
N LEU A 44 -10.23 5.55 -9.55
CA LEU A 44 -10.72 6.04 -8.25
C LEU A 44 -12.24 6.29 -8.38
N PRO A 45 -13.05 6.17 -7.31
CA PRO A 45 -12.70 5.94 -5.89
C PRO A 45 -12.55 4.44 -5.54
N CYS A 46 -12.76 4.06 -4.27
CA CYS A 46 -12.45 2.73 -3.73
C CYS A 46 -13.11 1.55 -4.47
N MET A 47 -14.37 1.69 -4.90
CA MET A 47 -15.09 0.61 -5.59
C MET A 47 -14.46 0.22 -6.95
N PRO A 48 -14.25 1.14 -7.90
CA PRO A 48 -13.60 0.80 -9.16
C PRO A 48 -12.13 0.39 -8.96
N ALA A 49 -11.39 1.06 -8.06
CA ALA A 49 -9.98 0.70 -7.77
C ALA A 49 -9.83 -0.75 -7.28
N ARG A 50 -10.74 -1.20 -6.41
CA ARG A 50 -10.75 -2.58 -5.90
C ARG A 50 -11.21 -3.58 -6.97
N ARG A 51 -12.17 -3.20 -7.83
CA ARG A 51 -12.61 -4.05 -8.95
C ARG A 51 -11.43 -4.38 -9.85
N GLU A 52 -10.71 -3.37 -10.33
CA GLU A 52 -9.55 -3.52 -11.21
C GLU A 52 -8.43 -4.33 -10.54
N LEU A 53 -8.12 -4.07 -9.26
CA LEU A 53 -7.12 -4.84 -8.52
C LEU A 53 -7.43 -6.35 -8.48
N HIS A 54 -8.72 -6.72 -8.39
CA HIS A 54 -9.15 -8.11 -8.30
C HIS A 54 -9.35 -8.79 -9.66
N THR A 55 -9.64 -8.02 -10.72
CA THR A 55 -9.91 -8.59 -12.05
C THR A 55 -8.74 -8.51 -13.01
N GLY A 56 -7.70 -7.72 -12.70
CA GLY A 56 -6.76 -7.25 -13.71
C GLY A 56 -7.42 -6.30 -14.70
#